data_AF-A0A1C7HUR4-F1
#
_entry.id   AF-A0A1C7HUR4-F1
#
_cell.length_a   1.000
_cell.length_b   1.000
_cell.length_c   1.000
_cell.angle_alpha   90.00
_cell.angle_beta   90.00
_cell.angle_gamma   90.00
#
_symmetry.space_group_name_H-M   'P 1'
#
loop_
_entity.id
_entity.type
_entity.pdbx_description
1 polymer ?
#
loop_
_entity_poly.entity_id
_entity_poly.type
_entity_poly.pdbx_seq_one_letter_code
_entity_poly.pdbx_strand_id
1 'polypeptide(L)'
;MDYQYYRDDYKGTIGEAEFNALLPKAEAVLKMYIDDRVRTDQLQDTLDGYGNFDKALCFEVDYIDQNGGAAAVNGASDLDLKQVQSSGYTFQMENGGQSYKGIPFSPLAKSVIMAELRRNGLLKLGWNW
;
A
#
# COMPACT_ATOMS: atom_id res chain seq x y z
N MET A 1 -0.44 -8.54 -10.50
CA MET A 1 0.21 -7.48 -11.30
C MET A 1 1.70 -7.78 -11.46
N ASP A 2 2.32 -7.45 -12.59
CA ASP A 2 3.76 -7.65 -12.83
C ASP A 2 4.51 -6.32 -13.08
N TYR A 3 5.84 -6.38 -13.18
CA TYR A 3 6.67 -5.20 -13.42
C TYR A 3 6.36 -4.54 -14.77
N GLN A 4 5.97 -5.32 -15.78
CA GLN A 4 5.64 -4.78 -17.10
C GLN A 4 4.43 -3.86 -17.01
N TYR A 5 3.34 -4.29 -16.36
CA TYR A 5 2.19 -3.43 -16.09
C TYR A 5 2.58 -2.17 -15.32
N TYR A 6 3.38 -2.31 -14.26
CA TYR A 6 3.84 -1.18 -13.44
C TYR A 6 4.59 -0.13 -14.27
N ARG A 7 5.45 -0.56 -15.21
CA ARG A 7 6.24 0.33 -16.06
C ARG A 7 5.49 0.87 -17.27
N ASP A 8 4.81 0.00 -17.99
CA ASP A 8 4.27 0.31 -19.31
C ASP A 8 2.86 0.89 -19.24
N ASP A 9 2.02 0.43 -18.31
CA ASP A 9 0.64 0.91 -18.16
C ASP A 9 0.54 1.99 -17.08
N TYR A 10 1.06 1.71 -15.89
CA TYR A 10 0.99 2.64 -14.75
C TYR A 10 2.03 3.79 -14.85
N LYS A 11 3.10 3.61 -15.63
CA LYS A 11 4.20 4.58 -15.78
C LYS A 11 5.00 4.84 -14.50
N GLY A 12 5.12 3.81 -13.67
CA GLY A 12 5.92 3.84 -12.44
C GLY A 12 7.41 4.02 -12.70
N THR A 13 8.13 4.61 -11.75
CA THR A 13 9.53 5.00 -11.90
C THR A 13 10.52 4.10 -11.18
N ILE A 14 10.03 3.22 -10.29
CA ILE A 14 10.86 2.31 -9.52
C ILE A 14 11.51 1.26 -10.45
N GLY A 15 12.72 0.83 -10.10
CA GLY A 15 13.45 -0.21 -10.81
C GLY A 15 12.94 -1.61 -10.49
N GLU A 16 13.11 -2.57 -11.40
CA GLU A 16 12.54 -3.92 -11.29
C GLU A 16 12.90 -4.65 -10.00
N ALA A 17 14.17 -4.57 -9.56
CA ALA A 17 14.62 -5.24 -8.35
C ALA A 17 13.91 -4.70 -7.09
N GLU A 18 13.72 -3.39 -7.02
CA GLU A 18 13.05 -2.72 -5.90
C GLU A 18 11.54 -2.97 -5.97
N PHE A 19 10.94 -2.88 -7.16
CA PHE A 19 9.55 -3.26 -7.38
C PHE A 19 9.27 -4.70 -6.91
N ASN A 20 10.11 -5.66 -7.30
CA ASN A 20 9.96 -7.07 -6.90
C ASN A 20 10.12 -7.28 -5.40
N ALA A 21 10.88 -6.42 -4.71
CA ALA A 21 11.01 -6.46 -3.25
C ALA A 21 9.82 -5.80 -2.52
N LEU A 22 9.21 -4.79 -3.13
CA LEU A 22 8.11 -4.01 -2.54
C LEU A 22 6.73 -4.60 -2.84
N LEU A 23 6.52 -5.21 -4.01
CA LEU A 23 5.21 -5.72 -4.42
C LEU A 23 4.60 -6.70 -3.40
N PRO A 24 5.29 -7.75 -2.93
CA PRO A 24 4.71 -8.68 -1.96
C PRO A 24 4.31 -8.00 -0.64
N LYS A 25 5.01 -6.91 -0.28
CA LYS A 25 4.71 -6.12 0.93
C LYS A 25 3.47 -5.27 0.72
N ALA A 26 3.37 -4.60 -0.42
CA ALA A 26 2.18 -3.85 -0.81
C ALA A 26 0.95 -4.76 -0.87
N GLU A 27 1.08 -5.97 -1.43
CA GLU A 27 0.01 -6.97 -1.46
C GLU A 27 -0.46 -7.36 -0.05
N ALA A 28 0.47 -7.65 0.86
CA ALA A 28 0.13 -7.99 2.24
C ALA A 28 -0.61 -6.83 2.94
N VAL A 29 -0.15 -5.59 2.79
CA VAL A 29 -0.77 -4.41 3.42
C VAL A 29 -2.16 -4.15 2.84
N LEU A 30 -2.32 -4.22 1.52
CA LEU A 30 -3.62 -4.11 0.87
C LEU A 30 -4.59 -5.19 1.35
N LYS A 31 -4.13 -6.45 1.44
CA LYS A 31 -4.98 -7.55 1.89
C LYS A 31 -5.45 -7.33 3.33
N MET A 32 -4.55 -6.97 4.24
CA MET A 32 -4.92 -6.62 5.62
C MET A 32 -5.90 -5.44 5.68
N TYR A 33 -5.78 -4.47 4.77
CA TYR A 33 -6.69 -3.33 4.71
C TYR A 33 -8.08 -3.71 4.22
N ILE A 34 -8.16 -4.62 3.25
CA ILE A 34 -9.40 -5.15 2.66
C ILE A 34 -10.10 -6.10 3.63
N ASP A 35 -9.38 -7.06 4.21
CA ASP A 35 -9.92 -8.06 5.15
C ASP A 35 -10.63 -7.38 6.34
N ASP A 36 -10.09 -6.28 6.87
CA ASP A 36 -10.71 -5.48 7.94
C ASP A 36 -12.02 -4.75 7.52
N ARG A 37 -12.34 -4.73 6.22
CA ARG A 37 -13.47 -3.97 5.63
C ARG A 37 -14.52 -4.83 4.96
N VAL A 38 -14.25 -6.12 4.78
CA VAL A 38 -15.21 -7.10 4.29
C VAL A 38 -15.79 -7.89 5.47
N ARG A 39 -16.88 -8.61 5.25
CA ARG A 39 -17.40 -9.51 6.28
C ARG A 39 -16.54 -10.78 6.38
N THR A 40 -16.52 -11.40 7.55
CA THR A 40 -15.74 -12.62 7.80
C THR A 40 -16.12 -13.78 6.86
N ASP A 41 -17.39 -13.89 6.47
CA ASP A 41 -17.88 -14.90 5.52
C ASP A 41 -17.51 -14.60 4.05
N GLN A 42 -16.97 -13.42 3.77
CA GLN A 42 -16.57 -12.98 2.44
C GLN A 42 -15.05 -12.92 2.28
N LEU A 43 -14.29 -13.32 3.31
CA LEU A 43 -12.83 -13.34 3.25
C LEU A 43 -12.35 -14.23 2.12
N GLN A 44 -11.34 -13.75 1.40
CA GLN A 44 -10.70 -14.43 0.29
C GLN A 44 -9.25 -14.76 0.65
N ASP A 45 -8.75 -15.87 0.13
CA ASP A 45 -7.37 -16.30 0.34
C ASP A 45 -6.38 -15.35 -0.35
N THR A 46 -6.76 -14.81 -1.52
CA THR A 46 -5.95 -13.91 -2.33
C THR A 46 -6.65 -12.59 -2.62
N LEU A 47 -5.89 -11.55 -2.97
CA LEU A 47 -6.43 -10.24 -3.35
C LEU A 47 -7.39 -10.31 -4.54
N ASP A 48 -7.07 -11.18 -5.51
CA ASP A 48 -7.85 -11.35 -6.74
C ASP A 48 -9.29 -11.78 -6.47
N GLY A 49 -9.55 -12.45 -5.35
CA GLY A 49 -10.91 -12.83 -4.95
C GLY A 49 -11.81 -11.63 -4.61
N TYR A 50 -11.25 -10.46 -4.31
CA TYR A 50 -12.02 -9.26 -3.96
C TYR A 50 -12.27 -8.31 -5.15
N GLY A 51 -11.54 -8.47 -6.26
CA GLY A 51 -11.58 -7.56 -7.42
C GLY A 51 -10.19 -7.25 -8.00
N ASN A 52 -10.13 -6.31 -8.94
CA ASN A 52 -8.85 -5.86 -9.51
C ASN A 52 -8.27 -4.70 -8.68
N PHE A 53 -7.10 -4.91 -8.09
CA PHE A 53 -6.38 -3.92 -7.30
C PHE A 53 -5.02 -3.52 -7.88
N ASP A 54 -4.75 -3.83 -9.16
CA ASP A 54 -3.43 -3.59 -9.79
C ASP A 54 -3.00 -2.13 -9.65
N LYS A 55 -3.92 -1.19 -9.89
CA LYS A 55 -3.66 0.24 -9.73
C LYS A 55 -3.44 0.64 -8.27
N ALA A 56 -4.14 0.01 -7.32
CA ALA A 56 -3.95 0.28 -5.91
C ALA A 56 -2.59 -0.25 -5.41
N LEU A 57 -2.16 -1.41 -5.91
CA LEU A 57 -0.83 -1.97 -5.66
C LEU A 57 0.27 -1.04 -6.19
N CYS A 58 0.12 -0.49 -7.40
CA CYS A 58 1.08 0.46 -7.93
C CYS A 58 1.23 1.71 -7.05
N PHE A 59 0.10 2.29 -6.62
CA PHE A 59 0.10 3.44 -5.70
C PHE A 59 0.74 3.13 -4.35
N GLU A 60 0.57 1.90 -3.87
CA GLU A 60 1.14 1.47 -2.60
C GLU A 60 2.65 1.20 -2.70
N VAL A 61 3.10 0.58 -3.80
CA VAL A 61 4.53 0.37 -4.07
C VAL A 61 5.27 1.70 -4.13
N ASP A 62 4.77 2.68 -4.88
CA ASP A 62 5.35 4.03 -4.93
C ASP A 62 5.37 4.71 -3.56
N TYR A 63 4.31 4.50 -2.77
CA TYR A 63 4.20 5.14 -1.46
C TYR A 63 5.15 4.52 -0.44
N ILE A 64 5.28 3.19 -0.41
CA ILE A 64 6.23 2.51 0.47
C ILE A 64 7.67 2.93 0.11
N ASP A 65 8.02 2.96 -1.18
CA ASP A 65 9.31 3.43 -1.67
C ASP A 65 9.66 4.83 -1.15
N GLN A 66 8.75 5.79 -1.35
CA GLN A 66 8.90 7.17 -0.89
C GLN A 66 8.98 7.32 0.65
N ASN A 67 8.55 6.32 1.41
CA ASN A 67 8.48 6.35 2.87
C ASN A 67 9.47 5.36 3.54
N GLY A 68 10.58 5.03 2.87
CA GLY A 68 11.66 4.21 3.44
C GLY A 68 11.73 2.78 2.91
N GLY A 69 11.00 2.49 1.82
CA GLY A 69 11.07 1.24 1.10
C GLY A 69 10.75 0.01 1.96
N ALA A 70 11.42 -1.10 1.65
CA ALA A 70 11.18 -2.39 2.29
C ALA A 70 11.34 -2.39 3.82
N ALA A 71 12.17 -1.49 4.36
CA ALA A 71 12.41 -1.36 5.80
C ALA A 71 11.19 -0.82 6.56
N ALA A 72 10.41 0.06 5.92
CA ALA A 72 9.23 0.69 6.52
C ALA A 72 8.10 -0.31 6.82
N VAL A 73 8.06 -1.45 6.11
CA VAL A 73 7.05 -2.50 6.31
C VAL A 73 7.51 -3.60 7.28
N ASN A 74 8.82 -3.72 7.52
CA ASN A 74 9.40 -4.78 8.35
C ASN A 74 9.43 -4.45 9.85
N GLY A 75 8.77 -3.38 10.28
CA GLY A 75 8.73 -3.01 11.69
C GLY A 75 10.09 -2.56 12.24
N ALA A 76 10.96 -1.96 11.41
CA ALA A 76 12.01 -1.07 11.89
C ALA A 76 11.33 0.14 12.55
N SER A 77 10.91 -0.10 13.80
CA SER A 77 9.92 0.63 14.55
C SER A 77 10.47 1.99 14.94
N ASP A 78 9.88 3.07 14.42
CA ASP A 78 9.75 4.42 15.00
C ASP A 78 10.98 5.17 15.57
N LEU A 79 12.16 4.55 15.67
CA LEU A 79 13.35 5.12 16.32
C LEU A 79 14.47 5.46 15.34
N ASP A 80 14.59 4.73 14.22
CA ASP A 80 15.77 4.83 13.33
C ASP A 80 15.50 5.56 12.00
N LEU A 81 14.24 5.71 11.59
CA LEU A 81 13.88 6.49 10.39
C LEU A 81 13.96 8.00 10.58
N LYS A 82 14.20 8.50 11.80
CA LYS A 82 14.41 9.94 12.05
C LYS A 82 15.75 10.48 11.55
N GLN A 83 16.66 9.63 11.07
CA GLN A 83 17.97 10.10 10.63
C GLN A 83 18.63 9.22 9.57
N VAL A 84 18.02 9.08 8.39
CA VAL A 84 18.80 8.69 7.20
C VAL A 84 19.45 9.94 6.64
N GLN A 85 20.67 10.24 7.11
CA GLN A 85 21.54 11.24 6.49
C GLN A 85 21.96 10.75 5.11
N SER A 86 21.23 11.16 4.07
CA SER A 86 21.78 11.18 2.71
C SER A 86 22.51 12.52 2.53
N SER A 87 23.79 12.45 2.20
CA SER A 87 24.72 13.57 2.03
C SER A 87 24.07 14.86 1.52
N GLY A 88 23.98 15.87 2.40
CA GLY A 88 23.76 17.26 2.03
C GLY A 88 22.34 17.81 2.15
N TYR A 89 21.32 16.99 2.42
CA TYR A 89 19.94 17.47 2.60
C TYR A 89 19.31 16.90 3.86
N THR A 90 19.10 17.76 4.86
CA THR A 90 18.33 17.40 6.06
C THR A 90 16.84 17.57 5.74
N PHE A 91 16.17 16.48 5.35
CA PHE A 91 14.72 16.48 5.28
C PHE A 91 14.15 16.30 6.69
N GLN A 92 13.75 17.40 7.32
CA GLN A 92 12.88 17.33 8.48
C GLN A 92 11.46 17.03 7.98
N MET A 93 11.07 15.75 7.98
CA MET A 93 9.68 15.35 7.76
C MET A 93 8.86 15.65 9.04
N GLU A 94 8.52 16.92 9.24
CA GLU A 94 7.38 17.30 10.08
C GLU A 94 6.10 17.24 9.23
N ASN A 95 5.48 16.05 9.12
CA ASN A 95 4.02 15.87 8.95
C ASN A 95 3.67 14.41 8.66
N GLY A 96 2.81 13.83 9.48
CA GLY A 96 2.42 12.41 9.41
C GLY A 96 1.87 11.99 8.05
N GLY A 97 2.66 11.20 7.32
CA GLY A 97 2.16 10.39 6.21
C GLY A 97 1.00 9.50 6.66
N GLN A 98 0.08 9.18 5.74
CA GLN A 98 -1.00 8.27 6.08
C GLN A 98 -0.40 6.88 6.31
N SER A 99 -0.78 6.25 7.42
CA SER A 99 -0.34 4.91 7.76
C SER A 99 -1.54 4.03 8.09
N TYR A 100 -1.36 2.73 7.91
CA TYR A 100 -2.30 1.70 8.30
C TYR A 100 -1.60 0.73 9.23
N LYS A 101 -2.04 0.68 10.49
CA LYS A 101 -1.42 -0.14 11.55
C LYS A 101 0.10 0.09 11.68
N GLY A 102 0.55 1.34 11.51
CA GLY A 102 1.96 1.73 11.60
C GLY A 102 2.78 1.54 10.32
N ILE A 103 2.18 1.02 9.25
CA ILE A 103 2.82 0.83 7.95
C ILE A 103 2.44 2.01 7.04
N PRO A 104 3.37 2.64 6.28
CA PRO A 104 2.99 3.65 5.28
C PRO A 104 1.90 3.11 4.37
N PHE A 105 0.83 3.87 4.15
CA PHE A 105 -0.30 3.44 3.33
C PHE A 105 -0.84 4.57 2.46
N SER A 106 -0.88 4.32 1.16
CA SER A 106 -1.20 5.33 0.17
C SER A 106 -2.66 5.79 0.28
N PRO A 107 -2.91 7.11 0.40
CA PRO A 107 -4.27 7.66 0.33
C PRO A 107 -4.96 7.36 -1.00
N LEU A 108 -4.19 7.27 -2.10
CA LEU A 108 -4.70 6.94 -3.43
C LEU A 108 -5.07 5.46 -3.53
N ALA A 109 -4.21 4.56 -3.03
CA ALA A 109 -4.53 3.13 -2.96
C ALA A 109 -5.81 2.91 -2.15
N LYS A 110 -5.92 3.56 -0.98
CA LYS A 110 -7.14 3.56 -0.17
C LYS A 110 -8.38 3.97 -0.97
N SER A 111 -8.32 5.06 -1.73
CA SER A 111 -9.46 5.52 -2.54
C SER A 111 -9.86 4.48 -3.60
N VAL A 112 -8.89 3.88 -4.30
CA VAL A 112 -9.15 2.85 -5.33
C VAL A 112 -9.77 1.61 -4.70
N ILE A 113 -9.20 1.11 -3.60
CA ILE A 113 -9.72 -0.07 -2.89
C ILE A 113 -11.16 0.15 -2.45
N MET A 114 -11.46 1.31 -1.84
CA MET A 114 -12.81 1.61 -1.37
C MET A 114 -13.81 1.70 -2.52
N ALA A 115 -13.40 2.21 -3.68
CA ALA A 115 -14.25 2.23 -4.87
C ALA A 115 -14.52 0.82 -5.40
N GLU A 116 -13.49 -0.02 -5.45
CA GLU A 116 -13.58 -1.39 -5.97
C GLU A 116 -14.43 -2.29 -5.06
N LEU A 117 -14.20 -2.25 -3.74
CA LEU A 117 -15.04 -2.98 -2.78
C LEU A 117 -16.51 -2.55 -2.83
N ARG A 118 -16.80 -1.27 -3.10
CA ARG A 118 -18.19 -0.80 -3.30
C ARG A 118 -18.80 -1.36 -4.58
N ARG A 119 -18.06 -1.33 -5.69
CA ARG A 119 -18.52 -1.88 -6.97
C ARG A 119 -18.85 -3.37 -6.86
N ASN A 120 -18.05 -4.11 -6.11
CA ASN A 120 -18.23 -5.55 -5.91
C ASN A 120 -19.21 -5.90 -4.78
N GLY A 121 -19.80 -4.91 -4.09
CA GLY A 121 -20.76 -5.16 -3.00
C GLY A 121 -20.12 -5.80 -1.76
N LEU A 122 -18.80 -5.72 -1.63
CA LEU A 122 -18.00 -6.34 -0.57
C LEU A 122 -17.71 -5.38 0.59
N LEU A 123 -17.82 -4.07 0.34
CA LEU A 123 -17.60 -3.09 1.39
C LEU A 123 -18.67 -3.26 2.48
N LYS A 124 -18.23 -3.57 3.70
CA LYS A 124 -19.08 -3.50 4.88
C LYS A 124 -19.49 -2.04 5.08
N LEU A 125 -20.68 -1.69 4.60
CA LEU A 125 -21.37 -0.48 5.00
C LEU A 125 -21.66 -0.63 6.49
N GLY A 126 -20.82 -0.03 7.33
CA GLY A 126 -21.20 0.23 8.71
C GLY A 126 -22.51 1.01 8.66
N TRP A 127 -23.58 0.38 9.11
CA TRP A 127 -24.83 1.08 9.37
C TRP A 127 -24.51 2.15 10.44
N ASN A 128 -24.40 3.41 10.04
CA ASN A 128 -24.53 4.53 10.96
C ASN A 128 -26.03 4.76 11.15
N TRP A 129 -26.52 4.54 12.36
CA TRP A 129 -27.75 5.13 12.90
C TRP A 129 -27.33 6.01 14.07
#